data_AF-I3D8Q2-F1
#
_entry.id   AF-I3D8Q2-F1
#
_cell.length_a   1.000
_cell.length_b   1.000
_cell.length_c   1.000
_cell.angle_alpha   90.00
_cell.angle_beta   90.00
_cell.angle_gamma   90.00
#
_symmetry.space_group_name_H-M   'P 1'
#
loop_
_entity.id
_entity.type
_entity.pdbx_description
1 polymer ?
#
loop_
_entity_poly.entity_id
_entity_poly.type
_entity_poly.pdbx_seq_one_letter_code
_entity_poly.pdbx_strand_id
1 'polypeptide(L)'
;MLVQYAGSKFESLDSTDIIQQRRKVLIALTVIARSQHDDTGALEMLDQLRLAIVGFKPTNCTACHLISEEFAGEDSGLWQYQLIIQTETWQVEAREAVNSAPKFAHLIKRSTTQPLDTRLKTKQGE
;
A
#
# COMPACT_ATOMS: atom_id res chain seq x y z
N MET A 1 20.07 10.49 14.31
CA MET A 1 18.88 10.53 13.42
C MET A 1 17.73 9.85 14.14
N LEU A 2 16.57 10.50 14.16
CA LEU A 2 15.34 9.96 14.73
C LEU A 2 14.37 9.65 13.57
N VAL A 3 13.73 8.48 13.61
CA VAL A 3 12.72 8.10 12.63
C VAL A 3 11.37 8.13 13.31
N GLN A 4 10.47 8.96 12.81
CA GLN A 4 9.11 9.08 13.30
C GLN A 4 8.11 8.67 12.22
N TYR A 5 7.13 7.86 12.60
CA TYR A 5 5.96 7.65 11.76
C TYR A 5 5.03 8.86 11.89
N ALA A 6 4.93 9.67 10.83
CA ALA A 6 4.14 10.91 10.84
C ALA A 6 2.65 10.65 10.65
N GLY A 7 2.28 9.51 10.08
CA GLY A 7 0.89 9.09 9.92
C GLY A 7 0.66 8.37 8.60
N SER A 8 -0.60 7.99 8.38
CA SER A 8 -1.04 7.42 7.12
C SER A 8 -2.37 8.02 6.74
N LYS A 9 -2.48 8.48 5.49
CA LYS A 9 -3.73 8.94 4.90
C LYS A 9 -4.36 7.78 4.12
N PHE A 10 -5.65 7.57 4.32
CA PHE A 10 -6.44 6.55 3.65
C PHE A 10 -7.36 7.25 2.65
N GLU A 11 -7.35 6.79 1.40
CA GLU A 11 -8.26 7.31 0.39
C GLU A 11 -9.69 6.78 0.62
N SER A 12 -10.68 7.58 0.22
CA SER A 12 -12.10 7.24 0.33
C SER A 12 -12.42 5.97 -0.47
N LEU A 13 -13.27 5.08 0.05
CA LEU A 13 -13.68 3.88 -0.68
C LEU A 13 -14.54 4.27 -1.88
N ASP A 14 -14.05 3.95 -3.07
CA ASP A 14 -14.87 3.88 -4.27
C ASP A 14 -15.24 2.42 -4.54
N SER A 15 -16.50 2.10 -4.23
CA SER A 15 -17.28 0.96 -4.72
C SER A 15 -17.40 -0.30 -3.85
N THR A 16 -18.61 -0.83 -3.95
CA THR A 16 -19.35 -1.81 -3.17
C THR A 16 -18.74 -3.23 -3.25
N ASP A 17 -18.86 -3.99 -2.15
CA ASP A 17 -18.55 -5.42 -1.96
C ASP A 17 -17.13 -5.86 -1.57
N ILE A 18 -16.07 -5.06 -1.77
CA ILE A 18 -14.71 -5.38 -1.30
C ILE A 18 -13.98 -4.12 -0.80
N ILE A 19 -13.53 -4.11 0.46
CA ILE A 19 -12.75 -3.01 1.04
C ILE A 19 -11.30 -3.11 0.54
N GLN A 20 -10.95 -2.29 -0.45
CA GLN A 20 -9.59 -2.06 -0.90
C GLN A 20 -9.28 -0.57 -0.78
N GLN A 21 -8.32 -0.19 0.06
CA GLN A 21 -7.94 1.20 0.26
C GLN A 21 -6.48 1.43 -0.10
N ARG A 22 -6.23 2.47 -0.88
CA ARG A 22 -4.88 2.99 -1.08
C ARG A 22 -4.44 3.68 0.21
N ARG A 23 -3.36 3.18 0.80
CA ARG A 23 -2.75 3.68 2.03
C ARG A 23 -1.51 4.50 1.68
N LYS A 24 -1.60 5.81 1.83
CA LYS A 24 -0.46 6.73 1.70
C LYS A 24 0.23 6.84 3.05
N VAL A 25 1.41 6.25 3.17
CA VAL A 25 2.21 6.24 4.40
C VAL A 25 3.18 7.41 4.36
N LEU A 26 3.10 8.30 5.35
CA LEU A 26 4.03 9.41 5.54
C LEU A 26 4.97 9.10 6.70
N ILE A 27 6.27 9.24 6.44
CA ILE A 27 7.33 9.03 7.42
C ILE A 27 8.10 10.33 7.54
N ALA A 28 8.32 10.80 8.77
CA ALA A 28 9.15 11.94 9.07
C ALA A 28 10.50 11.46 9.58
N LEU A 29 11.57 11.86 8.90
CA LEU A 29 12.94 11.60 9.31
C LEU A 29 13.51 12.89 9.88
N THR A 30 13.88 12.88 11.16
CA THR A 30 14.45 14.05 11.83
C THR A 30 15.97 13.86 11.99
N VAL A 31 16.73 14.73 11.33
CA VAL A 31 18.18 14.81 11.48
C VAL A 31 18.50 15.89 12.49
N ILE A 32 19.21 15.50 13.55
CA ILE A 32 19.67 16.41 14.60
C ILE A 32 21.19 16.46 14.50
N ALA A 33 21.74 17.64 14.28
CA ALA A 33 23.16 17.88 14.15
C ALA A 33 23.62 18.99 15.10
N ARG A 34 24.90 19.00 15.47
CA ARG A 34 25.47 20.02 16.36
C ARG A 34 26.13 21.11 15.53
N SER A 35 25.74 22.37 15.76
CA SER A 35 26.23 23.56 15.03
C SER A 35 27.75 23.76 15.11
N GLN A 36 28.41 23.25 16.15
CA GLN A 36 29.87 23.40 16.34
C GLN A 36 30.73 22.73 15.25
N HIS A 37 30.15 21.90 14.38
CA HIS A 37 30.91 21.15 13.37
C HIS A 37 30.71 21.63 11.93
N ASP A 38 30.23 22.87 11.72
CA ASP A 38 29.87 23.39 10.40
C ASP A 38 28.60 22.68 9.88
N ASP A 39 27.57 23.45 9.48
CA ASP A 39 26.25 22.92 9.10
C ASP A 39 26.33 21.92 7.91
N THR A 40 27.48 21.89 7.24
CA THR A 40 27.89 20.93 6.22
C THR A 40 27.58 19.49 6.61
N GLY A 41 27.88 19.04 7.83
CA GLY A 41 27.66 17.64 8.22
C GLY A 41 26.17 17.23 8.28
N ALA A 42 25.30 18.17 8.66
CA ALA A 42 23.85 17.93 8.70
C ALA A 42 23.27 17.83 7.29
N LEU A 43 23.70 18.76 6.42
CA LEU A 43 23.27 18.84 5.03
C LEU A 43 23.79 17.66 4.21
N GLU A 44 25.02 17.21 4.42
CA GLU A 44 25.57 16.00 3.79
C GLU A 44 24.77 14.75 4.21
N MET A 45 24.40 14.64 5.49
CA MET A 45 23.58 13.52 5.96
C MET A 45 22.18 13.54 5.34
N LEU A 46 21.55 14.72 5.22
CA LEU A 46 20.29 14.87 4.51
C LEU A 46 20.42 14.49 3.04
N ASP A 47 21.51 14.89 2.38
CA ASP A 47 21.74 14.55 0.98
C ASP A 47 21.87 13.03 0.75
N GLN A 48 22.64 12.36 1.61
CA GLN A 48 22.74 10.89 1.60
C GLN A 48 21.37 10.23 1.86
N LEU A 49 20.55 10.79 2.76
CA LEU A 49 19.20 10.29 3.00
C LEU A 49 18.30 10.47 1.78
N ARG A 50 18.35 11.61 1.09
CA ARG A 50 17.60 11.82 -0.15
C ARG A 50 17.97 10.76 -1.19
N LEU A 51 19.27 10.55 -1.42
CA LEU A 51 19.77 9.58 -2.38
C LEU A 51 19.40 8.13 -2.01
N ALA A 52 19.43 7.79 -0.72
CA ALA A 52 19.09 6.45 -0.25
C ALA A 52 17.58 6.15 -0.31
N ILE A 53 16.73 7.16 -0.06
CA ILE A 53 15.27 6.98 0.00
C ILE A 53 14.65 7.05 -1.40
N VAL A 54 15.11 7.94 -2.27
CA VAL A 54 14.54 8.09 -3.61
C VAL A 54 14.72 6.80 -4.41
N GLY A 55 13.60 6.21 -4.83
CA GLY A 55 13.60 4.95 -5.57
C GLY A 55 13.70 3.70 -4.69
N PHE A 56 13.88 3.84 -3.36
CA PHE A 56 13.78 2.71 -2.45
C PHE A 56 12.35 2.16 -2.46
N LYS A 57 12.21 0.85 -2.69
CA LYS A 57 10.91 0.18 -2.77
C LYS A 57 10.80 -0.86 -1.65
N PRO A 58 10.09 -0.55 -0.55
CA PRO A 58 9.80 -1.53 0.49
C PRO A 58 8.94 -2.68 -0.06
N THR A 59 9.01 -3.85 0.59
CA THR A 59 8.17 -5.01 0.26
C THR A 59 6.68 -4.61 0.25
N ASN A 60 6.00 -4.89 -0.86
CA ASN A 60 4.58 -4.57 -1.09
C ASN A 60 4.21 -3.07 -1.08
N CYS A 61 5.19 -2.18 -1.28
CA CYS A 61 4.96 -0.74 -1.40
C CYS A 61 5.42 -0.20 -2.77
N THR A 62 4.96 1.00 -3.13
CA THR A 62 5.51 1.78 -4.24
C THR A 62 6.85 2.40 -3.86
N ALA A 63 7.60 2.87 -4.85
CA ALA A 63 8.87 3.55 -4.59
C ALA A 63 8.64 4.78 -3.70
N CYS A 64 9.46 4.89 -2.66
CA CYS A 64 9.47 6.05 -1.78
C CYS A 64 9.86 7.31 -2.57
N HIS A 65 9.17 8.40 -2.28
CA HIS A 65 9.47 9.72 -2.83
C HIS A 65 9.46 10.77 -1.72
N LEU A 66 10.20 11.85 -1.96
CA LEU A 66 10.34 13.00 -1.07
C LEU A 66 9.09 13.87 -1.19
N ILE A 67 8.55 14.32 -0.05
CA ILE A 67 7.39 15.24 0.00
C ILE A 67 7.84 16.64 0.35
N SER A 68 8.59 16.79 1.44
CA SER A 68 9.10 18.08 1.88
C SER A 68 10.35 17.90 2.72
N GLU A 69 11.18 18.93 2.73
CA GLU A 69 12.33 19.07 3.61
C GLU A 69 12.26 20.45 4.25
N GLU A 70 12.31 20.50 5.58
CA GLU A 70 12.12 21.72 6.33
C GLU A 70 13.10 21.79 7.51
N PHE A 71 13.55 22.99 7.83
CA PHE A 71 14.28 23.24 9.07
C PHE A 71 13.27 23.33 10.22
N ALA A 72 13.33 22.38 11.15
CA ALA A 72 12.40 22.29 12.28
C ALA A 72 12.77 23.28 13.40
N GLY A 73 14.05 23.64 13.53
CA GLY A 73 14.50 24.65 14.48
C GLY A 73 15.90 24.38 15.03
N GLU A 74 16.40 25.35 15.77
CA GLU A 74 17.62 25.22 16.58
C GLU A 74 17.25 25.23 18.06
N ASP A 75 17.70 24.22 18.80
CA ASP A 75 17.64 24.21 20.26
C ASP A 75 19.02 23.91 20.84
N SER A 76 19.53 24.80 21.71
CA SER A 76 20.78 24.58 22.44
C SER A 76 22.01 24.29 21.55
N GLY A 77 22.08 24.90 20.35
CA GLY A 77 23.13 24.64 19.36
C GLY A 77 22.98 23.32 18.60
N LEU A 78 21.82 22.67 18.71
CA LEU A 78 21.41 21.53 17.92
C LEU A 78 20.41 21.96 16.85
N TRP A 79 20.79 21.75 15.61
CA TRP A 79 19.99 22.05 14.44
C TRP A 79 19.16 20.83 14.08
N GLN A 80 17.86 21.04 13.91
CA GLN A 80 16.90 19.99 13.60
C GLN A 80 16.35 20.21 12.20
N TYR A 81 16.50 19.20 11.36
CA TYR A 81 15.93 19.16 10.03
C TYR A 81 14.94 18.01 9.93
N GLN A 82 13.83 18.25 9.26
CA GLN A 82 12.77 17.28 9.07
C GLN A 82 12.58 17.00 7.58
N LEU A 83 12.69 15.72 7.24
CA LEU A 83 12.49 15.22 5.89
C LEU A 83 11.24 14.35 5.88
N ILE A 84 10.20 14.78 5.16
CA ILE A 84 8.97 14.02 4.99
C ILE A 84 9.08 13.20 3.72
N ILE A 85 8.88 11.90 3.86
CA ILE A 85 8.88 10.95 2.76
C ILE A 85 7.52 10.25 2.70
N GLN A 86 7.10 9.88 1.50
CA GLN A 86 5.86 9.16 1.28
C GLN A 86 6.09 7.88 0.47
N THR A 87 5.39 6.84 0.87
CA THR A 87 5.25 5.60 0.12
C THR A 87 3.79 5.18 0.11
N GLU A 88 3.40 4.39 -0.88
CA GLU A 88 2.01 3.96 -1.02
C GLU A 88 1.95 2.45 -0.97
N THR A 89 0.93 1.93 -0.30
CA THR A 89 0.65 0.51 -0.24
C THR A 89 -0.85 0.27 -0.36
N TRP A 90 -1.23 -0.96 -0.68
CA TRP A 90 -2.62 -1.37 -0.76
C TRP A 90 -3.00 -2.08 0.54
N GLN A 91 -3.96 -1.52 1.26
CA GLN A 91 -4.56 -2.19 2.40
C GLN A 91 -5.83 -2.88 1.91
N VAL A 92 -5.76 -4.21 1.87
CA VAL A 92 -6.88 -5.09 1.52
C VAL A 92 -7.44 -5.69 2.80
N GLU A 93 -8.76 -5.79 2.91
CA GLU A 93 -9.40 -6.50 4.00
C GLU A 93 -9.02 -7.99 3.98
N ALA A 94 -8.63 -8.52 5.13
CA ALA A 94 -8.45 -9.96 5.32
C ALA A 94 -9.83 -10.62 5.43
N ARG A 95 -10.43 -10.93 4.28
CA ARG A 95 -11.68 -11.70 4.24
C ARG A 95 -11.34 -13.17 4.48
N GLU A 96 -11.87 -13.74 5.56
CA GLU A 96 -11.89 -15.19 5.70
C GLU A 96 -12.58 -15.78 4.47
N ALA A 97 -11.97 -16.80 3.85
CA ALA A 97 -12.54 -17.43 2.69
C ALA A 97 -13.92 -17.98 3.07
N VAL A 98 -14.98 -17.31 2.59
CA VAL A 98 -16.29 -17.95 2.51
C VAL A 98 -16.07 -19.12 1.58
N ASN A 99 -15.99 -20.32 2.16
CA ASN A 99 -15.85 -21.60 1.48
C ASN A 99 -17.16 -21.92 0.72
N SER A 100 -17.60 -21.02 -0.14
CA SER A 100 -18.58 -21.28 -1.18
C SER A 100 -17.82 -21.88 -2.35
N ALA A 101 -17.25 -23.07 -2.14
CA ALA A 101 -17.00 -23.95 -3.27
C ALA A 101 -18.35 -24.07 -4.00
N PRO A 102 -18.46 -23.65 -5.28
CA PRO A 102 -19.69 -23.90 -6.01
C PRO A 102 -19.83 -25.42 -6.03
N LYS A 103 -20.80 -25.95 -5.27
CA LYS A 103 -21.08 -27.38 -5.27
C LYS A 103 -21.62 -27.68 -6.65
N PHE A 104 -20.75 -28.21 -7.50
CA PHE A 104 -21.14 -28.79 -8.77
C PHE A 104 -22.06 -29.98 -8.45
N ALA A 105 -23.37 -29.71 -8.40
CA ALA A 105 -24.34 -30.63 -7.83
C ALA A 105 -24.72 -31.73 -8.83
N HIS A 106 -24.81 -31.40 -10.13
CA HIS A 106 -25.27 -32.33 -11.14
C HIS A 106 -24.58 -32.12 -12.50
N LEU A 107 -24.07 -33.23 -13.05
CA LEU A 107 -23.63 -33.36 -14.43
C LEU A 107 -24.67 -34.21 -15.17
N ILE A 108 -25.37 -33.62 -16.13
CA ILE A 108 -26.24 -34.39 -17.04
C ILE A 108 -25.43 -34.62 -18.32
N LYS A 109 -24.88 -35.83 -18.47
CA LYS A 109 -24.22 -36.29 -19.70
C LYS A 109 -25.24 -37.06 -20.54
N ARG A 110 -25.38 -36.70 -21.82
CA ARG A 110 -26.15 -37.47 -22.81
C ARG A 110 -25.19 -38.15 -23.79
N SER A 111 -25.45 -39.42 -24.11
CA SER A 111 -24.86 -40.12 -25.25
C SER A 111 -25.96 -40.34 -26.29
N THR A 112 -25.62 -40.31 -27.59
CA THR A 112 -26.56 -40.33 -28.73
C THR A 112 -27.52 -41.53 -28.74
N THR A 113 -27.23 -42.58 -27.96
CA THR A 113 -28.00 -43.82 -27.90
C THR A 113 -28.94 -43.92 -26.69
N GLN A 114 -29.03 -42.89 -25.83
CA GLN A 114 -29.78 -42.96 -24.57
C GLN A 114 -31.02 -42.02 -24.58
N PRO A 115 -32.19 -42.47 -24.09
CA PRO A 115 -33.39 -41.63 -24.05
C PRO A 115 -33.22 -40.41 -23.13
N LEU A 116 -33.92 -39.32 -23.47
CA LEU A 116 -33.86 -38.02 -22.79
C LEU A 116 -34.23 -38.15 -21.30
N ASP A 117 -33.40 -37.57 -20.43
CA ASP A 117 -33.67 -37.48 -19.00
C ASP A 117 -34.96 -36.69 -18.74
N THR A 118 -35.86 -37.24 -17.92
CA THR A 118 -37.21 -36.71 -17.67
C THR A 118 -37.23 -35.34 -16.97
N ARG A 119 -36.08 -34.84 -16.52
CA ARG A 119 -35.91 -33.53 -15.89
C ARG A 119 -35.63 -32.39 -16.87
N LEU A 120 -35.41 -32.69 -18.15
CA LEU A 120 -35.17 -31.71 -19.21
C LEU A 120 -36.48 -31.38 -19.94
N LYS A 121 -36.94 -30.13 -19.86
CA LYS A 121 -38.04 -29.66 -20.73
C LYS A 121 -37.54 -29.54 -22.17
N THR A 122 -38.21 -30.21 -23.10
CA THR A 122 -38.01 -30.04 -24.53
C THR A 122 -38.40 -28.63 -24.94
N LYS A 123 -37.48 -27.89 -25.56
CA LYS A 123 -37.81 -26.61 -26.21
C LYS A 123 -38.73 -26.92 -27.39
N GLN A 124 -40.03 -26.67 -27.24
CA GLN A 124 -40.96 -26.68 -28.37
C GLN A 124 -40.57 -25.50 -29.26
N GLY A 125 -40.15 -25.82 -30.49
CA GLY A 125 -39.81 -24.84 -31.50
C GLY A 125 -41.07 -24.22 -32.09
N GLU A 126 -41.04 -22.90 -32.24
CA GLU A 126 -41.78 -22.15 -33.26
C GLU A 126 -40.80 -21.87 -34.42
#